data_AF-R7Z7Z4-F1
#
_entry.id   AF-R7Z7Z4-F1
#
_cell.length_a   1.000
_cell.length_b   1.000
_cell.length_c   1.000
_cell.angle_alpha   90.00
_cell.angle_beta   90.00
_cell.angle_gamma   90.00
#
_symmetry.space_group_name_H-M   'P 1'
#
loop_
_entity.id
_entity.type
_entity.pdbx_description
1 polymer ?
#
loop_
_entity_poly.entity_id
_entity_poly.type
_entity_poly.pdbx_seq_one_letter_code
_entity_poly.pdbx_strand_id
1 'polypeptide(L)'
;MIGYKMFVEDFVTLANPNATLQKRNEATLSALSPFGKAGKGKKVAEALKDMEKGLEAAQDFNKYANKGKDAQKATQKEKEQLGEYVKNLDEGTSIGTKGSGKFDPLSNPKIAKEIESNSDAVYGYSPEKGSPLDKFGVDWTNQEQVASARAKRMEYLKNMEQKKVKLESEVAKLQSEGMSIEEIARKMSEKRNLDRMKSYDSSNSEGLAAMKERNIQQYGREEGPTPEQLFEKYGSWEEVIYGSVRTSPAMDVLTGLYKK
;
A
#
# COMPACT_ATOMS: atom_id res chain seq x y z
N MET A 1 -20.77 -32.77 -10.85
CA MET A 1 -20.60 -32.48 -9.40
C MET A 1 -19.12 -32.65 -9.01
N ILE A 2 -18.24 -31.83 -9.57
CA ILE A 2 -16.80 -31.77 -9.29
C ILE A 2 -16.47 -30.28 -9.30
N GLY A 3 -16.31 -29.66 -8.14
CA GLY A 3 -16.06 -28.21 -8.08
C GLY A 3 -16.02 -27.60 -6.68
N TYR A 4 -16.62 -28.25 -5.68
CA TYR A 4 -16.71 -27.69 -4.33
C TYR A 4 -15.74 -28.29 -3.29
N LYS A 5 -14.97 -29.33 -3.64
CA LYS A 5 -14.14 -30.06 -2.67
C LYS A 5 -12.73 -29.49 -2.48
N MET A 6 -12.26 -28.55 -3.32
CA MET A 6 -10.89 -28.03 -3.26
C MET A 6 -10.70 -26.80 -2.34
N PHE A 7 -11.76 -26.12 -1.89
CA PHE A 7 -11.58 -24.89 -1.10
C PHE A 7 -11.45 -25.11 0.41
N VAL A 8 -11.99 -26.21 0.96
CA VAL A 8 -12.00 -26.40 2.42
C VAL A 8 -10.64 -26.85 2.95
N GLU A 9 -9.93 -27.72 2.22
CA GLU A 9 -8.62 -28.25 2.64
C GLU A 9 -7.52 -27.18 2.61
N ASP A 10 -7.57 -26.25 1.64
CA ASP A 10 -6.64 -25.13 1.54
C ASP A 10 -6.84 -24.11 2.68
N PHE A 11 -8.10 -23.79 3.01
CA PHE A 11 -8.41 -22.94 4.17
C PHE A 11 -8.01 -23.59 5.50
N VAL A 12 -8.25 -24.90 5.67
CA VAL A 12 -7.82 -25.66 6.85
C VAL A 12 -6.29 -25.69 6.96
N THR A 13 -5.57 -25.78 5.84
CA THR A 13 -4.10 -25.77 5.79
C THR A 13 -3.53 -24.39 6.11
N LEU A 14 -4.18 -23.31 5.66
CA LEU A 14 -3.81 -21.93 6.00
C LEU A 14 -4.07 -21.61 7.48
N ALA A 15 -5.13 -22.16 8.06
CA ALA A 15 -5.50 -21.97 9.46
C ALA A 15 -4.70 -22.87 10.44
N ASN A 16 -3.97 -23.88 9.94
CA ASN A 16 -3.23 -24.80 10.78
C ASN A 16 -1.85 -24.22 11.18
N PRO A 17 -1.61 -23.91 12.46
CA PRO A 17 -0.35 -23.31 12.94
C PRO A 17 0.87 -24.25 12.80
N ASN A 18 0.64 -25.55 12.61
CA ASN A 18 1.68 -26.57 12.43
C ASN A 18 1.90 -26.97 10.96
N ALA A 19 1.19 -26.37 10.01
CA ALA A 19 1.44 -26.60 8.59
C ALA A 19 2.82 -26.07 8.18
N THR A 20 3.55 -26.86 7.40
CA THR A 20 4.86 -26.47 6.88
C THR A 20 4.73 -25.28 5.92
N LEU A 21 5.79 -24.46 5.84
CA LEU A 21 5.79 -23.25 5.03
C LEU A 21 5.43 -23.53 3.56
N GLN A 22 5.94 -24.64 3.02
CA GLN A 22 5.62 -25.11 1.67
C GLN A 22 4.13 -25.39 1.46
N LYS A 23 3.47 -26.07 2.40
CA LYS A 23 2.03 -26.38 2.31
C LYS A 23 1.15 -25.13 2.40
N ARG A 24 1.55 -24.14 3.20
CA ARG A 24 0.84 -22.85 3.25
C ARG A 24 1.02 -22.05 1.97
N ASN A 25 2.20 -22.09 1.36
CA ASN A 25 2.47 -21.41 0.10
C ASN A 25 1.67 -22.05 -1.06
N GLU A 26 1.59 -23.38 -1.11
CA GLU A 26 0.77 -24.11 -2.09
C GLU A 26 -0.73 -23.80 -1.94
N ALA A 27 -1.25 -23.79 -0.71
CA ALA A 27 -2.64 -23.41 -0.43
C ALA A 27 -2.95 -21.93 -0.77
N THR A 28 -1.98 -21.03 -0.53
CA THR A 28 -2.11 -19.61 -0.90
C THR A 28 -2.13 -19.41 -2.41
N LEU A 29 -1.29 -20.15 -3.15
CA LEU A 29 -1.24 -20.10 -4.62
C LEU A 29 -2.49 -20.70 -5.27
N SER A 30 -3.02 -21.79 -4.70
CA SER A 30 -4.30 -22.40 -5.08
C SER A 30 -5.47 -21.41 -4.91
N ALA A 31 -5.49 -20.67 -3.80
CA ALA A 31 -6.50 -19.65 -3.54
C ALA A 31 -6.40 -18.41 -4.45
N LEU A 32 -5.22 -18.12 -5.00
CA LEU A 32 -4.94 -16.93 -5.82
C LEU A 32 -5.12 -17.14 -7.33
N SER A 33 -5.43 -18.34 -7.81
CA SER A 33 -5.59 -18.62 -9.24
C SER A 33 -6.72 -19.61 -9.54
N PRO A 34 -7.90 -19.18 -10.03
CA PRO A 34 -8.79 -20.09 -10.72
C PRO A 34 -8.33 -20.40 -12.16
N PHE A 35 -7.39 -19.63 -12.73
CA PHE A 35 -6.93 -19.81 -14.11
C PHE A 35 -5.42 -19.54 -14.23
N GLY A 36 -4.63 -20.58 -14.52
CA GLY A 36 -3.20 -20.38 -14.76
C GLY A 36 -2.35 -21.63 -14.93
N LYS A 37 -2.81 -22.64 -15.69
CA LYS A 37 -1.86 -23.59 -16.27
C LYS A 37 -0.98 -22.85 -17.28
N ALA A 38 0.32 -23.15 -17.24
CA ALA A 38 1.37 -22.84 -18.23
C ALA A 38 2.24 -21.59 -17.97
N GLY A 39 3.31 -21.79 -17.19
CA GLY A 39 4.46 -20.88 -17.12
C GLY A 39 5.71 -21.59 -16.58
N LYS A 40 6.34 -22.42 -17.43
CA LYS A 40 7.63 -23.13 -17.29
C LYS A 40 8.36 -22.97 -15.94
N GLY A 41 8.39 -24.05 -15.14
CA GLY A 41 8.81 -24.14 -13.73
C GLY A 41 10.25 -23.73 -13.34
N LYS A 42 11.06 -23.15 -14.24
CA LYS A 42 12.38 -22.60 -13.88
C LYS A 42 12.29 -21.17 -13.33
N LYS A 43 11.44 -20.33 -13.94
CA LYS A 43 11.19 -18.94 -13.48
C LYS A 43 10.43 -18.89 -12.16
N VAL A 44 9.53 -19.85 -11.94
CA VAL A 44 8.78 -19.97 -10.68
C VAL A 44 9.71 -20.42 -9.55
N ALA A 45 10.64 -21.34 -9.81
CA ALA A 45 11.63 -21.78 -8.81
C ALA A 45 12.63 -20.67 -8.43
N GLU A 46 13.05 -19.84 -9.38
CA GLU A 46 13.90 -18.67 -9.10
C GLU A 46 13.15 -17.61 -8.28
N ALA A 47 11.90 -17.30 -8.66
CA ALA A 47 11.04 -16.40 -7.88
C ALA A 47 10.75 -16.92 -6.46
N LEU A 48 10.62 -18.24 -6.29
CA LEU A 48 10.45 -18.89 -4.98
C LEU A 48 11.71 -18.75 -4.12
N LYS A 49 12.91 -18.89 -4.71
CA LYS A 49 14.19 -18.75 -4.01
C LYS A 49 14.47 -17.31 -3.56
N ASP A 50 14.05 -16.33 -4.37
CA ASP A 50 14.19 -14.91 -4.07
C ASP A 50 13.17 -14.46 -3.01
N MET A 51 11.96 -15.03 -3.02
CA MET A 51 10.98 -14.82 -1.95
C MET A 51 11.39 -15.45 -0.62
N GLU A 52 11.96 -16.66 -0.64
CA GLU A 52 12.43 -17.36 0.57
C GLU A 52 13.58 -16.58 1.24
N LYS A 53 14.54 -16.08 0.45
CA LYS A 53 15.58 -15.16 0.93
C LYS A 53 15.02 -13.84 1.46
N GLY A 54 14.02 -13.28 0.79
CA GLY A 54 13.35 -12.05 1.24
C GLY A 54 12.58 -12.24 2.56
N LEU A 55 12.06 -13.44 2.81
CA LEU A 55 11.33 -13.79 4.03
C LEU A 55 12.27 -14.09 5.19
N GLU A 56 13.39 -14.77 4.96
CA GLU A 56 14.46 -14.96 5.95
C GLU A 56 15.06 -13.61 6.38
N ALA A 57 15.34 -12.71 5.42
CA ALA A 57 15.83 -11.36 5.70
C ALA A 57 14.82 -10.52 6.52
N ALA A 58 13.53 -10.69 6.27
CA ALA A 58 12.47 -10.02 7.02
C ALA A 58 12.30 -10.57 8.45
N GLN A 59 12.55 -11.87 8.65
CA GLN A 59 12.51 -12.50 9.97
C GLN A 59 13.73 -12.09 10.83
N ASP A 60 14.90 -11.95 10.22
CA ASP A 60 16.09 -11.43 10.90
C ASP A 60 15.91 -9.96 11.30
N PHE A 61 15.27 -9.13 10.46
CA PHE A 61 14.96 -7.73 10.81
C PHE A 61 14.07 -7.61 12.06
N ASN A 62 13.10 -8.51 12.21
CA ASN A 62 12.19 -8.53 13.36
C ASN A 62 12.89 -8.94 14.68
N LYS A 63 14.04 -9.61 14.59
CA LYS A 63 14.87 -9.98 15.76
C LYS A 63 15.65 -8.78 16.31
N TYR A 64 15.97 -7.79 15.48
CA TYR A 64 16.71 -6.58 15.87
C TYR A 64 15.81 -5.39 16.24
N ALA A 65 14.55 -5.37 15.81
CA ALA A 65 13.59 -4.31 16.15
C ALA A 65 13.16 -4.30 17.64
N ASN A 66 13.34 -5.40 18.38
CA ASN A 66 12.88 -5.55 19.77
C ASN A 66 13.90 -5.18 20.86
N LYS A 67 15.03 -4.52 20.52
CA LYS A 67 15.92 -3.93 21.53
C LYS A 67 16.16 -2.45 21.22
N GLY A 68 15.17 -1.63 21.59
CA GLY A 68 15.32 -0.19 21.66
C GLY A 68 16.34 0.18 22.75
N LYS A 69 17.56 0.49 22.30
CA LYS A 69 18.63 1.33 22.89
C LYS A 69 19.94 0.84 22.27
N ASP A 70 20.42 1.55 21.24
CA ASP A 70 21.77 1.52 20.61
C ASP A 70 21.74 1.78 19.09
N ALA A 71 20.86 2.68 18.61
CA ALA A 71 20.79 3.08 17.19
C ALA A 71 21.97 3.98 16.74
N GLN A 72 23.18 3.82 17.28
CA GLN A 72 24.32 4.70 17.01
C GLN A 72 25.63 4.01 16.58
N LYS A 73 25.67 2.71 16.27
CA LYS A 73 26.87 2.10 15.67
C LYS A 73 26.53 1.12 14.56
N ALA A 74 26.08 1.65 13.41
CA ALA A 74 26.20 0.91 12.16
C ALA A 74 27.69 0.85 11.80
N THR A 75 28.24 -0.36 11.74
CA THR A 75 29.64 -0.63 11.40
C THR A 75 29.91 -0.32 9.93
N GLN A 76 31.17 -0.02 9.59
CA GLN A 76 31.60 0.33 8.22
C GLN A 76 31.14 -0.71 7.18
N LYS A 77 31.13 -2.00 7.59
CA LYS A 77 30.69 -3.14 6.80
C LYS A 77 29.18 -3.13 6.48
N GLU A 78 28.35 -2.63 7.40
CA GLU A 78 26.89 -2.52 7.19
C GLU A 78 26.55 -1.35 6.26
N LYS A 79 27.34 -0.27 6.28
CA LYS A 79 27.22 0.84 5.32
C LYS A 79 27.66 0.43 3.92
N GLU A 80 28.71 -0.38 3.81
CA GLU A 80 29.16 -0.96 2.53
C GLU A 80 28.14 -1.94 1.95
N GLN A 81 27.51 -2.78 2.79
CA GLN A 81 26.44 -3.69 2.35
C GLN A 81 25.18 -2.94 1.89
N LEU A 82 24.84 -1.82 2.54
CA LEU A 82 23.80 -0.90 2.06
C LEU A 82 24.18 -0.24 0.73
N GLY A 83 25.45 0.16 0.56
CA GLY A 83 25.99 0.70 -0.68
C GLY A 83 25.95 -0.30 -1.84
N GLU A 84 26.28 -1.57 -1.60
CA GLU A 84 26.16 -2.66 -2.58
C GLU A 84 24.70 -2.99 -2.91
N TYR A 85 23.81 -3.02 -1.90
CA TYR A 85 22.38 -3.25 -2.12
C TYR A 85 21.74 -2.13 -2.96
N VAL A 86 22.13 -0.87 -2.73
CA VAL A 86 21.69 0.29 -3.52
C VAL A 86 22.27 0.26 -4.94
N LYS A 87 23.55 -0.13 -5.12
CA LYS A 87 24.15 -0.34 -6.45
C LYS A 87 23.42 -1.42 -7.26
N ASN A 88 23.05 -2.53 -6.63
CA ASN A 88 22.33 -3.62 -7.29
C ASN A 88 20.88 -3.25 -7.64
N LEU A 89 20.29 -2.23 -6.99
CA LEU A 89 19.02 -1.63 -7.39
C LEU A 89 19.17 -0.63 -8.56
N ASP A 90 20.36 -0.04 -8.72
CA ASP A 90 20.68 0.91 -9.79
C ASP A 90 20.96 0.19 -11.13
N GLU A 91 21.46 -1.05 -11.09
CA GLU A 91 21.64 -1.89 -12.30
C GLU A 91 20.31 -2.25 -13.00
N GLY A 92 19.17 -2.08 -12.32
CA GLY A 92 17.83 -2.22 -12.91
C GLY A 92 17.22 -0.93 -13.48
N THR A 93 17.86 0.23 -13.29
CA THR A 93 17.26 1.54 -13.65
C THR A 93 18.27 2.51 -14.25
N SER A 94 19.20 2.03 -15.09
CA SER A 94 19.91 2.92 -16.01
C SER A 94 18.90 3.53 -17.00
N ILE A 95 18.42 4.73 -16.70
CA ILE A 95 17.76 5.59 -17.69
C ILE A 95 18.88 6.19 -18.56
N GLY A 96 19.47 5.32 -19.37
CA GLY A 96 20.21 5.66 -20.58
C GLY A 96 19.24 5.61 -21.76
N THR A 97 19.06 6.76 -22.39
CA THR A 97 18.47 7.03 -23.71
C THR A 97 18.20 5.81 -24.63
N LYS A 98 16.91 5.47 -24.82
CA LYS A 98 16.17 5.31 -26.12
C LYS A 98 15.04 4.26 -26.02
N GLY A 99 13.82 4.67 -26.40
CA GLY A 99 12.85 3.74 -27.03
C GLY A 99 11.71 3.16 -26.19
N SER A 100 10.84 3.98 -25.59
CA SER A 100 9.37 3.82 -25.56
C SER A 100 8.82 5.07 -24.85
N GLY A 101 7.74 5.68 -25.35
CA GLY A 101 7.23 6.96 -24.83
C GLY A 101 7.17 6.95 -23.29
N LYS A 102 7.99 7.79 -22.65
CA LYS A 102 7.88 8.04 -21.22
C LYS A 102 6.52 8.69 -21.03
N PHE A 103 5.63 8.00 -20.32
CA PHE A 103 4.39 8.62 -19.89
C PHE A 103 4.80 9.75 -18.95
N ASP A 104 4.50 10.99 -19.33
CA ASP A 104 4.72 12.15 -18.50
C ASP A 104 3.71 12.09 -17.34
N PRO A 105 4.14 11.93 -16.07
CA PRO A 105 3.23 11.93 -14.94
C PRO A 105 2.40 13.22 -14.83
N LEU A 106 2.91 14.35 -15.34
CA LEU A 106 2.18 15.62 -15.37
C LEU A 106 1.04 15.66 -16.40
N SER A 107 0.98 14.69 -17.32
CA SER A 107 -0.21 14.50 -18.17
C SER A 107 -1.45 14.08 -17.37
N ASN A 108 -1.29 13.61 -16.13
CA ASN A 108 -2.39 13.35 -15.20
C ASN A 108 -2.72 14.61 -14.40
N PRO A 109 -3.90 15.23 -14.59
CA PRO A 109 -4.27 16.49 -13.91
C PRO A 109 -4.36 16.39 -12.38
N LYS A 110 -4.48 15.19 -11.81
CA LYS A 110 -4.43 15.01 -10.34
C LYS A 110 -3.00 15.09 -9.82
N ILE A 111 -2.04 14.55 -10.59
CA ILE A 111 -0.62 14.59 -10.25
C ILE A 111 -0.08 16.00 -10.45
N ALA A 112 -0.41 16.64 -11.58
CA ALA A 112 0.06 17.99 -11.92
C ALA A 112 -0.42 19.13 -10.99
N LYS A 113 -1.31 18.84 -10.03
CA LYS A 113 -1.74 19.79 -8.98
C LYS A 113 -0.95 19.67 -7.69
N GLU A 114 -0.13 18.63 -7.56
CA GLU A 114 0.59 18.32 -6.33
C GLU A 114 2.11 18.37 -6.51
N ILE A 115 2.60 18.24 -7.76
CA ILE A 115 4.02 18.20 -8.07
C ILE A 115 4.34 19.02 -9.32
N GLU A 116 5.60 19.45 -9.39
CA GLU A 116 6.19 20.15 -10.53
C GLU A 116 7.46 19.44 -11.00
N SER A 117 7.86 19.68 -12.26
CA SER A 117 9.15 19.20 -12.77
C SER A 117 10.30 19.90 -12.05
N ASN A 118 11.29 19.12 -11.60
CA ASN A 118 12.52 19.62 -10.99
C ASN A 118 13.69 18.77 -11.45
N SER A 119 14.58 19.33 -12.28
CA SER A 119 15.75 18.62 -12.81
C SER A 119 16.76 18.20 -11.75
N ASP A 120 16.76 18.87 -10.59
CA ASP A 120 17.71 18.62 -9.50
C ASP A 120 17.17 17.56 -8.53
N ALA A 121 15.89 17.20 -8.65
CA ALA A 121 15.28 16.16 -7.82
C ALA A 121 15.67 14.76 -8.32
N VAL A 122 15.81 13.82 -7.38
CA VAL A 122 16.27 12.44 -7.62
C VAL A 122 15.46 11.73 -8.72
N TYR A 123 14.15 11.97 -8.78
CA TYR A 123 13.27 11.39 -9.79
C TYR A 123 12.70 12.42 -10.77
N GLY A 124 13.25 13.64 -10.81
CA GLY A 124 12.87 14.68 -11.77
C GLY A 124 11.64 15.52 -11.39
N TYR A 125 11.13 15.38 -10.16
CA TYR A 125 9.95 16.10 -9.68
C TYR A 125 10.07 16.52 -8.21
N SER A 126 9.39 17.59 -7.83
CA SER A 126 9.25 18.06 -6.45
C SER A 126 7.80 18.41 -6.15
N PRO A 127 7.36 18.40 -4.87
CA PRO A 127 6.06 18.92 -4.49
C PRO A 127 5.89 20.36 -4.93
N GLU A 128 4.71 20.69 -5.46
CA GLU A 128 4.32 22.08 -5.64
C GLU A 128 4.13 22.73 -4.26
N LYS A 129 4.60 23.98 -4.11
CA LYS A 129 4.53 24.71 -2.85
C LYS A 129 3.08 24.83 -2.34
N GLY A 130 2.86 24.50 -1.06
CA GLY A 130 1.53 24.51 -0.45
C GLY A 130 0.66 23.30 -0.79
N SER A 131 1.13 22.38 -1.64
CA SER A 131 0.44 21.11 -1.86
C SER A 131 0.42 20.27 -0.57
N PRO A 132 -0.48 19.27 -0.45
CA PRO A 132 -0.43 18.33 0.65
C PRO A 132 0.91 17.61 0.80
N LEU A 133 1.70 17.50 -0.29
CA LEU A 133 2.98 16.80 -0.32
C LEU A 133 4.15 17.67 0.16
N ASP A 134 4.00 19.00 0.16
CA ASP A 134 4.99 19.96 0.67
C ASP A 134 5.24 19.78 2.19
N LYS A 135 4.22 19.31 2.91
CA LYS A 135 4.23 19.13 4.37
C LYS A 135 5.15 18.01 4.87
N PHE A 136 5.67 17.16 3.98
CA PHE A 136 6.51 16.02 4.38
C PHE A 136 7.94 16.43 4.74
N GLY A 137 8.38 17.66 4.39
CA GLY A 137 9.69 18.18 4.78
C GLY A 137 10.88 17.38 4.25
N VAL A 138 10.68 16.64 3.16
CA VAL A 138 11.72 15.87 2.48
C VAL A 138 12.43 16.77 1.47
N ASP A 139 13.76 16.81 1.51
CA ASP A 139 14.54 17.38 0.43
C ASP A 139 14.61 16.38 -0.73
N TRP A 140 13.84 16.66 -1.79
CA TRP A 140 13.72 15.77 -2.96
C TRP A 140 14.95 15.80 -3.88
N THR A 141 15.91 16.70 -3.63
CA THR A 141 17.23 16.72 -4.29
C THR A 141 18.27 15.88 -3.53
N ASN A 142 17.97 15.52 -2.28
CA ASN A 142 18.85 14.71 -1.43
C ASN A 142 18.56 13.21 -1.56
N GLN A 143 19.51 12.45 -2.10
CA GLN A 143 19.35 11.02 -2.36
C GLN A 143 19.06 10.17 -1.11
N GLU A 144 19.67 10.47 0.04
CA GLU A 144 19.45 9.72 1.28
C GLU A 144 18.03 9.96 1.83
N GLN A 145 17.56 11.21 1.80
CA GLN A 145 16.21 11.54 2.24
C GLN A 145 15.16 10.92 1.33
N VAL A 146 15.36 10.99 0.01
CA VAL A 146 14.45 10.35 -0.97
C VAL A 146 14.42 8.84 -0.82
N ALA A 147 15.57 8.19 -0.57
CA ALA A 147 15.62 6.76 -0.32
C ALA A 147 14.81 6.36 0.94
N SER A 148 14.93 7.14 2.02
CA SER A 148 14.14 6.95 3.24
C SER A 148 12.63 7.14 2.99
N ALA A 149 12.25 8.18 2.25
CA ALA A 149 10.88 8.44 1.86
C ALA A 149 10.30 7.30 1.00
N ARG A 150 11.08 6.80 0.03
CA ARG A 150 10.73 5.65 -0.80
C ARG A 150 10.51 4.38 0.03
N ALA A 151 11.39 4.07 0.97
CA ALA A 151 11.25 2.91 1.84
C ALA A 151 9.93 2.96 2.65
N LYS A 152 9.65 4.09 3.28
CA LYS A 152 8.39 4.33 4.00
C LYS A 152 7.18 4.22 3.08
N ARG A 153 7.30 4.73 1.84
CA ARG A 153 6.22 4.66 0.85
C ARG A 153 5.94 3.22 0.42
N MET A 154 6.96 2.38 0.21
CA MET A 154 6.77 0.96 -0.11
C MET A 154 6.04 0.21 1.00
N GLU A 155 6.41 0.45 2.27
CA GLU A 155 5.72 -0.12 3.42
C GLU A 155 4.25 0.33 3.47
N TYR A 156 4.00 1.63 3.28
CA TYR A 156 2.65 2.17 3.18
C TYR A 156 1.84 1.49 2.08
N LEU A 157 2.38 1.38 0.85
CA LEU A 157 1.69 0.73 -0.27
C LEU A 157 1.38 -0.75 0.02
N LYS A 158 2.30 -1.48 0.67
CA LYS A 158 2.07 -2.87 1.10
C LYS A 158 0.91 -2.96 2.08
N ASN A 159 0.85 -2.06 3.06
CA ASN A 159 -0.25 -2.02 4.04
C ASN A 159 -1.58 -1.65 3.37
N MET A 160 -1.56 -0.76 2.38
CA MET A 160 -2.75 -0.39 1.61
C MET A 160 -3.26 -1.53 0.75
N GLU A 161 -2.37 -2.29 0.12
CA GLU A 161 -2.73 -3.48 -0.67
C GLU A 161 -3.38 -4.55 0.23
N GLN A 162 -2.81 -4.82 1.40
CA GLN A 162 -3.43 -5.74 2.36
C GLN A 162 -4.82 -5.30 2.82
N LYS A 163 -5.02 -3.98 3.02
CA LYS A 163 -6.34 -3.43 3.34
C LYS A 163 -7.31 -3.57 2.16
N LYS A 164 -6.84 -3.37 0.93
CA LYS A 164 -7.63 -3.54 -0.28
C LYS A 164 -8.11 -4.97 -0.45
N VAL A 165 -7.23 -5.96 -0.31
CA VAL A 165 -7.60 -7.39 -0.38
C VAL A 165 -8.66 -7.75 0.66
N LYS A 166 -8.51 -7.26 1.90
CA LYS A 166 -9.52 -7.49 2.96
C LYS A 166 -10.87 -6.86 2.61
N LEU A 167 -10.85 -5.63 2.09
CA LEU A 167 -12.04 -4.91 1.65
C LEU A 167 -12.74 -5.64 0.49
N GLU A 168 -11.99 -6.08 -0.52
CA GLU A 168 -12.52 -6.85 -1.65
C GLU A 168 -13.16 -8.16 -1.17
N SER A 169 -12.52 -8.86 -0.23
CA SER A 169 -13.08 -10.08 0.35
C SER A 169 -14.40 -9.82 1.09
N GLU A 170 -14.48 -8.73 1.86
CA GLU A 170 -15.70 -8.34 2.58
C GLU A 170 -16.82 -7.95 1.61
N VAL A 171 -16.51 -7.17 0.57
CA VAL A 171 -17.47 -6.79 -0.49
C VAL A 171 -18.01 -8.03 -1.19
N ALA A 172 -17.14 -8.92 -1.64
CA ALA A 172 -17.54 -10.16 -2.31
C ALA A 172 -18.45 -11.04 -1.43
N LYS A 173 -18.13 -11.13 -0.13
CA LYS A 173 -18.98 -11.83 0.84
C LYS A 173 -20.37 -11.19 0.91
N LEU A 174 -20.46 -9.87 1.10
CA LEU A 174 -21.75 -9.17 1.22
C LEU A 174 -22.58 -9.27 -0.07
N GLN A 175 -21.94 -9.24 -1.24
CA GLN A 175 -22.63 -9.48 -2.51
C GLN A 175 -23.16 -10.91 -2.61
N SER A 176 -22.41 -11.91 -2.12
CA SER A 176 -22.88 -13.31 -2.07
C SER A 176 -24.06 -13.51 -1.11
N GLU A 177 -24.20 -12.63 -0.12
CA GLU A 177 -25.34 -12.55 0.79
C GLU A 177 -26.54 -11.80 0.19
N GLY A 178 -26.44 -11.35 -1.08
CA GLY A 178 -27.52 -10.69 -1.83
C GLY A 178 -27.54 -9.17 -1.72
N MET A 179 -26.54 -8.56 -1.08
CA MET A 179 -26.47 -7.11 -0.90
C MET A 179 -26.04 -6.39 -2.18
N SER A 180 -26.72 -5.31 -2.52
CA SER A 180 -26.33 -4.44 -3.64
C SER A 180 -25.07 -3.63 -3.32
N ILE A 181 -24.38 -3.15 -4.36
CA ILE A 181 -23.18 -2.31 -4.19
C ILE A 181 -23.51 -1.01 -3.43
N GLU A 182 -24.71 -0.44 -3.60
CA GLU A 182 -25.14 0.73 -2.84
C GLU A 182 -25.27 0.43 -1.34
N GLU A 183 -25.96 -0.65 -0.98
CA GLU A 183 -26.12 -1.06 0.42
C GLU A 183 -24.76 -1.36 1.07
N ILE A 184 -23.84 -1.99 0.33
CA ILE A 184 -22.46 -2.21 0.78
C ILE A 184 -21.74 -0.88 0.99
N ALA A 185 -21.84 0.05 0.05
CA ALA A 185 -21.21 1.38 0.16
C ALA A 185 -21.69 2.13 1.40
N ARG A 186 -23.00 2.13 1.67
CA ARG A 186 -23.61 2.73 2.85
C ARG A 186 -23.05 2.11 4.13
N LYS A 187 -23.12 0.78 4.22
CA LYS A 187 -22.62 0.01 5.37
C LYS A 187 -21.13 0.27 5.64
N MET A 188 -20.30 0.23 4.59
CA MET A 188 -18.85 0.39 4.72
C MET A 188 -18.45 1.84 5.05
N SER A 189 -19.15 2.83 4.50
CA SER A 189 -18.92 4.24 4.82
C SER A 189 -19.23 4.55 6.28
N GLU A 190 -20.38 4.10 6.78
CA GLU A 190 -20.76 4.28 8.18
C GLU A 190 -19.81 3.54 9.13
N LYS A 191 -19.47 2.29 8.78
CA LYS A 191 -18.48 1.52 9.53
C LYS A 191 -17.14 2.25 9.62
N ARG A 192 -16.66 2.85 8.53
CA ARG A 192 -15.40 3.61 8.50
C ARG A 192 -15.44 4.83 9.41
N ASN A 193 -16.54 5.58 9.39
CA ASN A 193 -16.73 6.74 10.27
C ASN A 193 -16.70 6.32 11.74
N LEU A 194 -17.41 5.23 12.07
CA LEU A 194 -17.42 4.68 13.43
C LEU A 194 -16.05 4.15 13.86
N ASP A 195 -15.36 3.42 13.00
CA ASP A 195 -14.03 2.87 13.29
C ASP A 195 -13.01 4.01 13.50
N ARG A 196 -13.11 5.11 12.73
CA ARG A 196 -12.28 6.31 12.94
C ARG A 196 -12.55 6.93 14.31
N MET A 197 -13.81 7.07 14.72
CA MET A 197 -14.15 7.59 16.05
C MET A 197 -13.62 6.69 17.16
N LYS A 198 -13.75 5.36 17.02
CA LYS A 198 -13.25 4.36 17.96
C LYS A 198 -11.72 4.27 18.03
N SER A 199 -11.02 4.70 16.98
CA SER A 199 -9.55 4.72 16.97
C SER A 199 -8.95 5.78 17.91
N TYR A 200 -9.77 6.74 18.37
CA TYR A 200 -9.41 7.61 19.48
C TYR A 200 -9.68 6.83 20.77
N ASP A 201 -8.63 6.45 21.48
CA ASP A 201 -8.76 5.85 22.80
C ASP A 201 -9.28 6.86 23.83
N SER A 202 -9.64 6.37 25.03
CA SER A 202 -10.11 7.22 26.14
C SER A 202 -9.08 8.24 26.63
N SER A 203 -7.80 8.09 26.24
CA SER A 203 -6.74 9.04 26.58
C SER A 203 -6.59 10.17 25.54
N ASN A 204 -7.33 10.10 24.42
CA ASN A 204 -7.27 11.09 23.34
C ASN A 204 -8.63 11.79 23.12
N SER A 205 -9.23 12.29 24.19
CA SER A 205 -10.50 13.02 24.15
C SER A 205 -10.39 14.34 23.38
N GLU A 206 -9.28 15.06 23.51
CA GLU A 206 -9.01 16.30 22.77
C GLU A 206 -8.90 16.06 21.26
N GLY A 207 -8.19 15.00 20.85
CA GLY A 207 -8.09 14.62 19.45
C GLY A 207 -9.45 14.21 18.87
N LEU A 208 -10.27 13.50 19.64
CA LEU A 208 -11.63 13.15 19.23
C LEU A 208 -12.50 14.41 19.05
N ALA A 209 -12.44 15.36 19.99
CA ALA A 209 -13.18 16.61 19.91
C ALA A 209 -12.76 17.45 18.70
N ALA A 210 -11.44 17.64 18.48
CA ALA A 210 -10.92 18.33 17.31
C ALA A 210 -11.29 17.63 15.99
N MET A 211 -11.33 16.29 15.99
CA MET A 211 -11.76 15.49 14.86
C MET A 211 -13.23 15.73 14.51
N LYS A 212 -14.11 15.73 15.51
CA LYS A 212 -15.55 16.00 15.37
C LYS A 212 -15.81 17.44 14.92
N GLU A 213 -15.15 18.41 15.51
CA GLU A 213 -15.27 19.84 15.15
C GLU A 213 -14.94 20.05 13.67
N ARG A 214 -13.81 19.50 13.19
CA ARG A 214 -13.46 19.56 11.77
C ARG A 214 -14.50 18.86 10.89
N ASN A 215 -15.06 17.74 11.33
CA ASN A 215 -16.08 17.04 10.57
C ASN A 215 -17.39 17.84 10.49
N ILE A 216 -17.80 18.52 11.55
CA ILE A 216 -18.95 19.43 11.54
C ILE A 216 -18.72 20.55 10.51
N GLN A 217 -17.55 21.19 10.56
CA GLN A 217 -17.21 22.27 9.62
C GLN A 217 -17.20 21.80 8.16
N GLN A 218 -16.73 20.58 7.90
CA GLN A 218 -16.56 20.07 6.53
C GLN A 218 -17.80 19.37 5.96
N TYR A 219 -18.54 18.64 6.79
CA TYR A 219 -19.60 17.72 6.36
C TYR A 219 -20.95 18.01 7.02
N GLY A 220 -21.01 18.93 7.98
CA GLY A 220 -22.22 19.26 8.74
C GLY A 220 -22.58 18.25 9.83
N ARG A 221 -21.69 17.29 10.16
CA ARG A 221 -21.94 16.27 11.19
C ARG A 221 -20.64 15.74 11.82
N GLU A 222 -20.73 15.18 13.02
CA GLU A 222 -19.58 14.76 13.82
C GLU A 222 -18.83 13.54 13.25
N GLU A 223 -19.56 12.61 12.65
CA GLU A 223 -19.04 11.27 12.30
C GLU A 223 -18.17 11.32 11.04
N GLY A 224 -18.35 12.33 10.19
CA GLY A 224 -17.71 12.46 8.89
C GLY A 224 -18.72 12.46 7.75
N PRO A 225 -18.29 12.24 6.50
CA PRO A 225 -19.17 12.34 5.34
C PRO A 225 -20.24 11.24 5.33
N THR A 226 -21.44 11.57 4.84
CA THR A 226 -22.48 10.58 4.54
C THR A 226 -22.14 9.78 3.28
N PRO A 227 -22.73 8.59 3.08
CA PRO A 227 -22.64 7.87 1.81
C PRO A 227 -23.05 8.74 0.61
N GLU A 228 -24.10 9.55 0.75
CA GLU A 228 -24.59 10.48 -0.29
C GLU A 228 -23.54 11.54 -0.64
N GLN A 229 -22.93 12.17 0.35
CA GLN A 229 -21.89 13.18 0.13
C GLN A 229 -20.67 12.57 -0.58
N LEU A 230 -20.33 11.32 -0.25
CA LEU A 230 -19.26 10.60 -0.95
C LEU A 230 -19.67 10.20 -2.37
N PHE A 231 -20.93 9.80 -2.58
CA PHE A 231 -21.45 9.47 -3.90
C PHE A 231 -21.50 10.71 -4.80
N GLU A 232 -21.99 11.85 -4.30
CA GLU A 232 -21.98 13.12 -5.02
C GLU A 232 -20.55 13.54 -5.40
N LYS A 233 -19.59 13.33 -4.49
CA LYS A 233 -18.17 13.63 -4.74
C LYS A 233 -17.52 12.70 -5.75
N TYR A 234 -17.85 11.40 -5.76
CA TYR A 234 -17.13 10.39 -6.54
C TYR A 234 -17.87 9.87 -7.77
N GLY A 235 -19.19 10.03 -7.84
CA GLY A 235 -20.04 9.61 -8.95
C GLY A 235 -20.32 8.11 -9.05
N SER A 236 -19.83 7.28 -8.12
CA SER A 236 -20.15 5.84 -8.09
C SER A 236 -20.05 5.25 -6.68
N TRP A 237 -20.86 4.23 -6.42
CA TRP A 237 -20.90 3.53 -5.13
C TRP A 237 -19.66 2.67 -4.89
N GLU A 238 -19.08 2.09 -5.95
CA GLU A 238 -17.79 1.41 -5.89
C GLU A 238 -16.70 2.36 -5.37
N GLU A 239 -16.68 3.60 -5.86
CA GLU A 239 -15.69 4.57 -5.43
C GLU A 239 -15.91 5.08 -3.99
N VAL A 240 -17.15 5.03 -3.48
CA VAL A 240 -17.44 5.23 -2.05
C VAL A 240 -16.80 4.13 -1.20
N ILE A 241 -16.90 2.87 -1.64
CA ILE A 241 -16.31 1.70 -1.00
C ILE A 241 -14.77 1.79 -1.03
N TYR A 242 -14.18 1.89 -2.21
CA TYR A 242 -12.73 1.79 -2.40
C TYR A 242 -11.96 3.08 -2.10
N GLY A 243 -12.67 4.19 -1.86
CA GLY A 243 -12.06 5.48 -1.52
C GLY A 243 -11.05 5.43 -0.35
N SER A 244 -11.21 4.53 0.63
CA SER A 244 -10.25 4.42 1.75
C SER A 244 -8.95 3.74 1.42
N VAL A 245 -8.89 2.99 0.32
CA VAL A 245 -7.69 2.24 -0.08
C VAL A 245 -6.95 2.91 -1.23
N ARG A 246 -7.44 4.07 -1.71
CA ARG A 246 -6.73 4.86 -2.71
C ARG A 246 -5.45 5.45 -2.13
N THR A 247 -4.42 5.51 -2.96
CA THR A 247 -3.11 6.07 -2.66
C THR A 247 -2.87 7.33 -3.50
N SER A 248 -2.00 8.24 -3.07
CA SER A 248 -1.61 9.42 -3.88
C SER A 248 -0.62 9.00 -4.97
N PRO A 249 -0.98 9.07 -6.26
CA PRO A 249 -0.06 8.75 -7.34
C PRO A 249 1.09 9.76 -7.44
N ALA A 250 0.89 11.01 -7.01
CA ALA A 250 1.92 12.03 -7.01
C ALA A 250 3.08 11.68 -6.06
N MET A 251 2.79 11.16 -4.86
CA MET A 251 3.83 10.64 -3.96
C MET A 251 4.57 9.42 -4.55
N ASP A 252 3.89 8.60 -5.37
CA ASP A 252 4.55 7.50 -6.08
C ASP A 252 5.52 8.04 -7.15
N VAL A 253 5.22 9.18 -7.79
CA VAL A 253 6.16 9.83 -8.72
C VAL A 253 7.38 10.35 -7.98
N LEU A 254 7.18 11.09 -6.88
CA LEU A 254 8.27 11.66 -6.08
C LEU A 254 9.21 10.61 -5.49
N THR A 255 8.71 9.39 -5.29
CA THR A 255 9.49 8.27 -4.73
C THR A 255 9.94 7.28 -5.79
N GLY A 256 9.68 7.52 -7.08
CA GLY A 256 10.06 6.64 -8.20
C GLY A 256 9.30 5.31 -8.22
N LEU A 257 8.14 5.23 -7.59
CA LEU A 257 7.27 4.05 -7.49
C LEU A 257 6.05 4.12 -8.43
N TYR A 258 5.89 5.22 -9.17
CA TYR A 258 4.77 5.40 -10.08
C TYR A 258 4.79 4.35 -11.20
N LYS A 259 3.72 3.56 -11.28
CA LYS A 259 3.51 2.54 -12.31
C LYS A 259 2.49 3.07 -13.31
N LYS A 260 2.74 2.80 -14.59
CA LYS A 260 1.81 3.06 -15.69
C LYS A 260 0.51 2.29 -15.50
#